data_AF-A0A8J2AF78-F1
#
_entry.id   AF-A0A8J2AF78-F1
#
_cell.length_a   1.000
_cell.length_b   1.000
_cell.length_c   1.000
_cell.angle_alpha   90.00
_cell.angle_beta   90.00
_cell.angle_gamma   90.00
#
_symmetry.space_group_name_H-M   'P 1'
#
loop_
_entity.id
_entity.type
_entity.pdbx_description
1 polymer ?
#
loop_
_entity_poly.entity_id
_entity_poly.type
_entity_poly.pdbx_seq_one_letter_code
_entity_poly.pdbx_strand_id
1 'polypeptide(L)'
;MIKPTSTTTAALLLASTNVVNADLPVHCIRPQVLGHWKFHLGKRSPHRTTCGHATPDIDSRQPDVHNFLKDSDVQETVAVELQDPNSAIVNGKDGSKWSMIYDEGITVSSDELEFFSFSHFQKPGKPQVHGKKMFRSFCGQSEIGWFRDVKTNEFGCYRAEKADQNEKGVAFYHLSLLEEENKTTGAVSLAAKQKRSFLATGSSERVKSAEVASTALVSSTSLQFLEKIDHAKEVSNINKAQSGWTAAVYSDAFMHEKMGQLQKRARRKPISAMSMGNSAQGSAARERLPPSFKKSKHKATKAVSVAVAKDSKNTKTEDAHDNADDLPKKFAWDDVDGENYLEPILDQADCGSCYAVSSVHMLSARYRVHKKDPSLEGFSINFPLYCSDLNQGCQGGYPSLVSMWSSHVGLIPKSCAGDYFTSDTATCKQTLTEHVSKAEFKSCVEQAEKDKKVAQVAKWSYIGGYYGACSVGKMMADLYKYGPLAVALEPAMDFMYYRSGVYKSSPVKTAQPWVKVDHAVLLIGWGEDDATKTPYWTIQNSWGTSWGENGNIRIVRGENESGVEFQAVAAYLQDGKAAPVLDYAKGVLKEEL
;
A
#
# COMPACT_ATOMS: atom_id res chain seq x y z
N MET A 1 -10.27 -44.40 47.60
CA MET A 1 -10.69 -43.12 48.21
C MET A 1 -9.44 -42.28 48.41
N ILE A 2 -9.35 -41.11 47.75
CA ILE A 2 -8.66 -39.85 48.11
C ILE A 2 -8.56 -39.00 46.82
N LYS A 3 -8.77 -37.70 47.00
CA LYS A 3 -9.32 -36.67 46.09
C LYS A 3 -8.37 -36.19 44.98
N PRO A 4 -8.91 -35.52 43.93
CA PRO A 4 -8.14 -34.77 42.95
C PRO A 4 -7.84 -33.33 43.45
N THR A 5 -6.67 -32.80 43.11
CA THR A 5 -6.37 -31.36 43.19
C THR A 5 -5.86 -30.90 41.84
N SER A 6 -6.75 -30.27 41.07
CA SER A 6 -6.44 -29.48 39.87
C SER A 6 -6.81 -28.04 40.20
N THR A 7 -5.81 -27.20 40.42
CA THR A 7 -5.95 -25.74 40.37
C THR A 7 -5.28 -25.26 39.10
N THR A 8 -6.07 -25.17 38.04
CA THR A 8 -5.72 -24.46 36.80
C THR A 8 -5.97 -22.99 37.04
N THR A 9 -4.92 -22.21 37.22
CA THR A 9 -5.01 -20.75 37.24
C THR A 9 -5.28 -20.29 35.81
N ALA A 10 -6.53 -19.93 35.51
CA ALA A 10 -6.88 -19.29 34.25
C ALA A 10 -6.24 -17.90 34.22
N ALA A 11 -5.15 -17.76 33.47
CA ALA A 11 -4.63 -16.46 33.10
C ALA A 11 -5.65 -15.78 32.20
N LEU A 12 -6.29 -14.72 32.71
CA LEU A 12 -7.09 -13.80 31.93
C LEU A 12 -6.15 -13.13 30.91
N LEU A 13 -6.12 -13.65 29.68
CA LEU A 13 -5.59 -12.94 28.53
C LEU A 13 -6.45 -11.69 28.35
N LEU A 14 -5.99 -10.58 28.89
CA LEU A 14 -6.44 -9.25 28.48
C LEU A 14 -6.10 -9.13 26.99
N ALA A 15 -7.07 -9.44 26.14
CA ALA A 15 -7.03 -9.08 24.74
C ALA A 15 -7.01 -7.55 24.66
N SER A 16 -5.81 -6.97 24.67
CA SER A 16 -5.58 -5.61 24.25
C SER A 16 -6.13 -5.50 22.84
N THR A 17 -7.24 -4.79 22.68
CA THR A 17 -7.76 -4.38 21.38
C THR A 17 -6.80 -3.33 20.82
N ASN A 18 -5.69 -3.80 20.27
CA ASN A 18 -4.77 -2.95 19.53
C ASN A 18 -5.53 -2.48 18.29
N VAL A 19 -5.85 -1.19 18.28
CA VAL A 19 -6.35 -0.50 17.10
C VAL A 19 -5.21 -0.53 16.08
N VAL A 20 -5.39 -1.32 15.02
CA VAL A 20 -4.48 -1.36 13.87
C VAL A 20 -4.65 -0.03 13.14
N ASN A 21 -3.72 0.90 13.37
CA ASN A 21 -3.58 2.08 12.54
C ASN A 21 -2.86 1.63 11.26
N ALA A 22 -3.47 1.89 10.11
CA ALA A 22 -2.81 1.78 8.82
C ALA A 22 -2.39 3.19 8.37
N ASP A 23 -1.15 3.30 7.89
CA ASP A 23 -0.49 4.48 7.34
C ASP A 23 -0.37 5.69 8.30
N LEU A 24 0.42 6.70 7.91
CA LEU A 24 0.53 7.91 8.71
C LEU A 24 -0.79 8.70 8.59
N PRO A 25 -1.17 9.46 9.61
CA PRO A 25 -2.47 10.12 9.63
C PRO A 25 -2.42 11.47 8.86
N VAL A 26 -1.95 11.41 7.62
CA VAL A 26 -1.82 12.53 6.70
C VAL A 26 -2.82 12.35 5.56
N HIS A 27 -3.36 13.45 5.06
CA HIS A 27 -4.11 13.46 3.81
C HIS A 27 -3.89 14.80 3.11
N CYS A 28 -2.93 14.82 2.19
CA CYS A 28 -2.60 15.99 1.39
C CYS A 28 -2.86 15.67 -0.08
N ILE A 29 -3.58 16.57 -0.77
CA ILE A 29 -3.87 16.42 -2.19
C ILE A 29 -3.01 17.34 -3.04
N ARG A 30 -2.79 16.95 -4.29
CA ARG A 30 -1.91 17.63 -5.25
C ARG A 30 -2.04 19.16 -5.31
N PRO A 31 -3.25 19.77 -5.40
CA PRO A 31 -3.37 21.23 -5.43
C PRO A 31 -2.87 21.93 -4.16
N GLN A 32 -2.89 21.25 -3.01
CA GLN A 32 -2.40 21.80 -1.75
C GLN A 32 -0.89 21.81 -1.65
N VAL A 33 -0.20 20.96 -2.42
CA VAL A 33 1.26 20.78 -2.41
C VAL A 33 1.96 21.70 -3.41
N LEU A 34 1.35 21.99 -4.57
CA LEU A 34 1.90 22.85 -5.62
C LEU A 34 2.32 24.25 -5.11
N GLY A 35 3.33 24.85 -5.75
CA GLY A 35 3.80 26.21 -5.46
C GLY A 35 5.24 26.28 -4.96
N HIS A 36 5.61 27.41 -4.36
CA HIS A 36 6.97 27.69 -3.90
C HIS A 36 7.22 27.17 -2.47
N TRP A 37 8.38 26.56 -2.27
CA TRP A 37 8.84 25.94 -1.04
C TRP A 37 10.27 26.36 -0.72
N LYS A 38 10.59 26.33 0.58
CA LYS A 38 11.94 26.42 1.12
C LYS A 38 12.28 25.09 1.78
N PHE A 39 13.33 24.44 1.30
CA PHE A 39 13.85 23.21 1.88
C PHE A 39 15.08 23.57 2.70
N HIS A 40 15.03 23.36 4.01
CA HIS A 40 16.11 23.66 4.95
C HIS A 40 16.91 22.38 5.21
N LEU A 41 18.12 22.30 4.66
CA LEU A 41 18.99 21.13 4.71
C LEU A 41 19.96 21.24 5.89
N GLY A 42 20.04 20.16 6.67
CA GLY A 42 21.04 19.98 7.70
C GLY A 42 22.39 19.50 7.17
N LYS A 43 23.23 19.02 8.08
CA LYS A 43 24.57 18.52 7.77
C LYS A 43 24.53 17.26 6.91
N ARG A 44 25.42 17.20 5.90
CA ARG A 44 25.68 16.00 5.09
C ARG A 44 26.51 14.97 5.85
N SER A 45 26.27 13.70 5.52
CA SER A 45 26.87 12.53 6.13
C SER A 45 27.17 11.49 5.05
N PRO A 46 28.33 10.81 5.08
CA PRO A 46 28.61 9.70 4.16
C PRO A 46 27.73 8.47 4.44
N HIS A 47 27.04 8.44 5.58
CA HIS A 47 26.14 7.35 5.96
C HIS A 47 24.69 7.84 6.02
N ARG A 48 23.77 7.01 5.53
CA ARG A 48 22.33 7.23 5.65
C ARG A 48 21.93 7.26 7.13
N THR A 49 21.21 8.30 7.53
CA THR A 49 20.66 8.42 8.89
C THR A 49 19.16 8.15 8.86
N THR A 50 18.57 7.77 9.99
CA THR A 50 17.11 7.66 10.11
C THR A 50 16.42 9.01 10.27
N CYS A 51 17.19 10.11 10.33
CA CYS A 51 16.68 11.44 10.61
C CYS A 51 15.76 11.55 11.84
N GLY A 52 16.00 10.71 12.85
CA GLY A 52 15.22 10.67 14.08
C GLY A 52 13.94 9.83 14.00
N HIS A 53 13.60 9.30 12.83
CA HIS A 53 12.48 8.37 12.67
C HIS A 53 12.80 7.00 13.28
N ALA A 54 11.73 6.27 13.61
CA ALA A 54 11.82 4.89 14.09
C ALA A 54 12.03 3.91 12.90
N THR A 55 12.47 2.69 13.22
CA THR A 55 12.63 1.59 12.25
C THR A 55 11.90 0.33 12.76
N PRO A 56 10.71 -0.03 12.23
CA PRO A 56 9.94 0.73 11.25
C PRO A 56 9.41 2.06 11.81
N ASP A 57 9.02 2.97 10.93
CA ASP A 57 8.50 4.28 11.31
C ASP A 57 7.15 4.16 12.02
N ILE A 58 6.83 5.08 12.94
CA ILE A 58 5.53 5.11 13.61
C ILE A 58 5.03 6.52 13.89
N ASP A 59 3.72 6.73 13.75
CA ASP A 59 3.03 8.01 13.92
C ASP A 59 3.35 8.74 15.25
N SER A 60 3.46 7.99 16.33
CA SER A 60 3.65 8.53 17.68
C SER A 60 5.08 8.99 17.96
N ARG A 61 6.08 8.49 17.21
CA ARG A 61 7.51 8.78 17.40
C ARG A 61 8.12 9.59 16.25
N GLN A 62 7.31 10.28 15.46
CA GLN A 62 7.83 11.27 14.51
C GLN A 62 8.73 12.29 15.25
N PRO A 63 9.93 12.59 14.72
CA PRO A 63 10.82 13.59 15.30
C PRO A 63 10.16 14.97 15.25
N ASP A 64 10.40 15.78 16.28
CA ASP A 64 9.87 17.14 16.30
C ASP A 64 10.64 18.01 15.30
N VAL A 65 9.93 18.54 14.30
CA VAL A 65 10.51 19.23 13.14
C VAL A 65 11.43 20.40 13.54
N HIS A 66 11.04 21.20 14.53
CA HIS A 66 11.79 22.38 14.92
C HIS A 66 12.88 22.10 15.96
N ASN A 67 12.72 21.07 16.79
CA ASN A 67 13.73 20.67 17.77
C ASN A 67 14.81 19.77 17.18
N PHE A 68 14.47 18.94 16.18
CA PHE A 68 15.41 18.03 15.53
C PHE A 68 16.37 18.77 14.60
N LEU A 69 15.85 19.64 13.75
CA LEU A 69 16.64 20.48 12.85
C LEU A 69 16.31 21.94 13.12
N LYS A 70 17.04 22.57 14.03
CA LYS A 70 16.84 23.98 14.40
C LYS A 70 17.41 24.89 13.32
N ASP A 71 17.01 26.15 13.33
CA ASP A 71 17.52 27.16 12.39
C ASP A 71 19.05 27.29 12.46
N SER A 72 19.63 27.10 13.65
CA SER A 72 21.09 27.08 13.87
C SER A 72 21.80 25.88 13.22
N ASP A 73 21.07 24.80 12.95
CA ASP A 73 21.61 23.55 12.41
C ASP A 73 21.54 23.54 10.87
N VAL A 74 20.69 24.40 10.28
CA VAL A 74 20.52 24.54 8.82
C VAL A 74 21.83 25.03 8.20
N GLN A 75 22.35 24.23 7.26
CA GLN A 75 23.57 24.56 6.51
C GLN A 75 23.25 25.20 5.16
N GLU A 76 22.11 24.85 4.58
CA GLU A 76 21.71 25.26 3.24
C GLU A 76 20.18 25.39 3.19
N THR A 77 19.68 26.40 2.46
CA THR A 77 18.26 26.48 2.12
C THR A 77 18.11 26.47 0.62
N VAL A 78 17.35 25.51 0.12
CA VAL A 78 17.09 25.29 -1.30
C VAL A 78 15.70 25.82 -1.63
N ALA A 79 15.59 26.68 -2.64
CA ALA A 79 14.31 27.15 -3.15
C ALA A 79 13.77 26.11 -4.14
N VAL A 80 12.54 25.66 -3.94
CA VAL A 80 11.89 24.65 -4.78
C VAL A 80 10.53 25.15 -5.24
N GLU A 81 10.25 25.14 -6.53
CA GLU A 81 8.92 25.38 -7.08
C GLU A 81 8.36 24.08 -7.65
N LEU A 82 7.23 23.62 -7.12
CA LEU A 82 6.54 22.41 -7.58
C LEU A 82 5.43 22.80 -8.56
N GLN A 83 5.53 22.33 -9.80
CA GLN A 83 4.64 22.68 -10.90
C GLN A 83 3.92 21.45 -11.47
N ASP A 84 2.71 21.66 -11.98
CA ASP A 84 1.92 20.60 -12.61
C ASP A 84 2.47 20.26 -14.03
N PRO A 85 2.53 18.98 -14.46
CA PRO A 85 2.15 17.76 -13.75
C PRO A 85 3.28 17.06 -12.99
N ASN A 86 4.55 17.42 -13.19
CA ASN A 86 5.66 16.84 -12.41
C ASN A 86 6.99 17.60 -12.55
N SER A 87 6.98 18.84 -13.04
CA SER A 87 8.20 19.65 -13.13
C SER A 87 8.50 20.34 -11.80
N ALA A 88 9.77 20.39 -11.44
CA ALA A 88 10.27 21.14 -10.30
C ALA A 88 11.42 22.06 -10.73
N ILE A 89 11.41 23.29 -10.22
CA ILE A 89 12.52 24.23 -10.35
C ILE A 89 13.27 24.23 -9.02
N VAL A 90 14.54 23.82 -9.03
CA VAL A 90 15.37 23.71 -7.82
C VAL A 90 16.51 24.73 -7.92
N ASN A 91 16.57 25.67 -6.99
CA ASN A 91 17.51 26.81 -7.00
C ASN A 91 17.50 27.58 -8.35
N GLY A 92 16.32 27.77 -8.93
CA GLY A 92 16.14 28.45 -10.21
C GLY A 92 16.54 27.62 -11.44
N LYS A 93 17.00 26.37 -11.27
CA LYS A 93 17.30 25.46 -12.37
C LYS A 93 16.07 24.59 -12.66
N ASP A 94 15.59 24.67 -13.90
CA ASP A 94 14.56 23.77 -14.42
C ASP A 94 15.18 22.38 -14.76
N GLY A 95 14.32 21.39 -15.01
CA GLY A 95 14.69 20.02 -15.37
C GLY A 95 14.52 19.00 -14.25
N SER A 96 14.23 19.43 -13.02
CA SER A 96 13.96 18.52 -11.90
C SER A 96 12.53 17.97 -11.98
N LYS A 97 12.30 16.83 -11.33
CA LYS A 97 11.00 16.16 -11.28
C LYS A 97 10.51 16.02 -9.86
N TRP A 98 9.21 16.07 -9.66
CA TRP A 98 8.59 15.76 -8.38
C TRP A 98 7.40 14.83 -8.53
N SER A 99 7.06 14.13 -7.45
CA SER A 99 5.85 13.34 -7.36
C SER A 99 5.30 13.39 -5.94
N MET A 100 3.99 13.19 -5.82
CA MET A 100 3.43 12.76 -4.55
C MET A 100 3.78 11.29 -4.32
N ILE A 101 3.87 10.91 -3.05
CA ILE A 101 3.71 9.52 -2.59
C ILE A 101 2.30 9.43 -2.05
N TYR A 102 1.38 8.97 -2.89
CA TYR A 102 -0.05 8.91 -2.57
C TYR A 102 -0.57 10.26 -2.04
N ASP A 103 -1.12 10.32 -0.83
CA ASP A 103 -1.51 11.55 -0.13
C ASP A 103 -0.64 11.85 1.10
N GLU A 104 0.49 11.14 1.23
CA GLU A 104 1.32 11.11 2.43
C GLU A 104 2.52 12.05 2.32
N GLY A 105 3.23 11.99 1.20
CA GLY A 105 4.55 12.59 1.09
C GLY A 105 4.88 13.16 -0.27
N ILE A 106 6.04 13.80 -0.33
CA ILE A 106 6.54 14.51 -1.51
C ILE A 106 7.94 13.99 -1.82
N THR A 107 8.19 13.64 -3.08
CA THR A 107 9.54 13.43 -3.60
C THR A 107 9.92 14.52 -4.57
N VAL A 108 11.17 14.94 -4.53
CA VAL A 108 11.76 15.84 -5.52
C VAL A 108 13.11 15.24 -5.92
N SER A 109 13.37 15.16 -7.21
CA SER A 109 14.58 14.57 -7.76
C SER A 109 15.17 15.45 -8.85
N SER A 110 16.47 15.67 -8.80
CA SER A 110 17.27 16.35 -9.81
C SER A 110 18.53 15.53 -10.09
N ASP A 111 19.38 16.01 -11.00
CA ASP A 111 20.70 15.40 -11.25
C ASP A 111 21.68 15.55 -10.06
N GLU A 112 21.32 16.36 -9.06
CA GLU A 112 22.19 16.68 -7.91
C GLU A 112 21.61 16.17 -6.59
N LEU A 113 20.30 16.29 -6.40
CA LEU A 113 19.64 16.03 -5.11
C LEU A 113 18.38 15.18 -5.30
N GLU A 114 18.23 14.20 -4.41
CA GLU A 114 16.99 13.45 -4.19
C GLU A 114 16.45 13.82 -2.80
N PHE A 115 15.16 14.11 -2.71
CA PHE A 115 14.44 14.47 -1.49
C PHE A 115 13.22 13.57 -1.29
N PHE A 116 12.96 13.25 -0.04
CA PHE A 116 11.69 12.68 0.40
C PHE A 116 11.31 13.15 1.80
N SER A 117 10.04 13.52 1.98
CA SER A 117 9.44 13.79 3.29
C SER A 117 7.97 13.42 3.30
N PHE A 118 7.47 12.94 4.44
CA PHE A 118 6.04 12.96 4.72
C PHE A 118 5.55 14.40 4.92
N SER A 119 4.28 14.66 4.63
CA SER A 119 3.65 15.94 4.90
C SER A 119 3.38 16.07 6.41
N HIS A 120 3.49 17.29 6.93
CA HIS A 120 3.39 17.50 8.37
C HIS A 120 1.98 17.20 8.89
N PHE A 121 1.89 16.58 10.07
CA PHE A 121 0.64 16.42 10.79
C PHE A 121 0.79 16.69 12.29
N GLN A 122 -0.24 17.30 12.87
CA GLN A 122 -0.29 17.49 14.31
C GLN A 122 -0.82 16.24 15.01
N LYS A 123 -0.04 15.74 15.98
CA LYS A 123 -0.45 14.67 16.90
C LYS A 123 -1.72 15.08 17.66
N PRO A 124 -2.61 14.13 18.02
CA PRO A 124 -3.91 14.47 18.60
C PRO A 124 -3.73 15.18 19.94
N GLY A 125 -4.27 16.39 20.06
CA GLY A 125 -4.56 16.99 21.37
C GLY A 125 -5.78 16.34 22.03
N LYS A 126 -6.07 16.71 23.29
CA LYS A 126 -7.38 16.45 23.92
C LYS A 126 -8.42 17.37 23.26
N PRO A 127 -9.02 16.97 22.13
CA PRO A 127 -10.25 16.18 22.22
C PRO A 127 -10.26 14.95 21.32
N GLN A 128 -10.82 13.87 21.85
CA GLN A 128 -11.27 12.73 21.07
C GLN A 128 -12.72 12.96 20.68
N VAL A 129 -13.06 12.80 19.40
CA VAL A 129 -14.46 12.75 18.95
C VAL A 129 -14.88 11.29 18.93
N HIS A 130 -15.87 10.91 19.74
CA HIS A 130 -16.32 9.53 19.90
C HIS A 130 -15.19 8.52 20.26
N GLY A 131 -14.19 8.94 21.05
CA GLY A 131 -13.07 8.07 21.43
C GLY A 131 -12.00 7.88 20.34
N LYS A 132 -12.10 8.55 19.19
CA LYS A 132 -11.13 8.46 18.08
C LYS A 132 -10.10 9.59 18.15
N LYS A 133 -8.85 9.25 17.80
CA LYS A 133 -7.74 10.22 17.63
C LYS A 133 -7.99 11.10 16.41
N MET A 134 -7.97 12.41 16.61
CA MET A 134 -8.08 13.44 15.57
C MET A 134 -6.70 13.90 15.17
N PHE A 135 -6.38 13.88 13.88
CA PHE A 135 -5.14 14.42 13.34
C PHE A 135 -5.47 15.60 12.42
N ARG A 136 -4.50 16.50 12.26
CA ARG A 136 -4.63 17.68 11.42
C ARG A 136 -3.43 17.73 10.50
N SER A 137 -3.66 17.67 9.20
CA SER A 137 -2.59 17.71 8.18
C SER A 137 -2.27 19.16 7.82
N PHE A 138 -0.99 19.45 7.62
CA PHE A 138 -0.45 20.73 7.23
C PHE A 138 0.31 20.58 5.91
N CYS A 139 -0.40 20.57 4.80
CA CYS A 139 0.14 20.24 3.48
C CYS A 139 1.09 21.31 2.88
N GLY A 140 1.32 22.41 3.59
CA GLY A 140 2.34 23.42 3.29
C GLY A 140 3.61 23.26 4.12
N GLN A 141 3.73 22.16 4.86
CA GLN A 141 4.86 21.83 5.74
C GLN A 141 5.18 20.34 5.61
N SER A 142 6.43 19.96 5.87
CA SER A 142 6.86 18.57 5.94
C SER A 142 7.18 18.14 7.36
N GLU A 143 7.10 16.83 7.62
CA GLU A 143 7.89 16.22 8.70
C GLU A 143 9.39 16.37 8.40
N ILE A 144 10.25 15.93 9.32
CA ILE A 144 11.66 15.74 8.97
C ILE A 144 11.74 14.76 7.81
N GLY A 145 12.48 15.13 6.78
CA GLY A 145 12.70 14.32 5.59
C GLY A 145 14.17 13.97 5.41
N TRP A 146 14.42 13.19 4.36
CA TRP A 146 15.74 12.76 3.93
C TRP A 146 16.11 13.42 2.61
N PHE A 147 17.34 13.88 2.51
CA PHE A 147 17.93 14.22 1.22
C PHE A 147 19.18 13.40 0.96
N ARG A 148 19.48 13.18 -0.31
CA ARG A 148 20.69 12.52 -0.80
C ARG A 148 21.31 13.36 -1.89
N ASP A 149 22.60 13.65 -1.75
CA ASP A 149 23.43 14.14 -2.83
C ASP A 149 23.76 12.97 -3.76
N VAL A 150 23.23 13.01 -4.97
CA VAL A 150 23.31 11.91 -5.93
C VAL A 150 24.75 11.73 -6.44
N LYS A 151 25.54 12.82 -6.47
CA LYS A 151 26.91 12.82 -7.00
C LYS A 151 27.90 12.31 -5.97
N THR A 152 27.80 12.78 -4.72
CA THR A 152 28.72 12.38 -3.64
C THR A 152 28.24 11.15 -2.88
N ASN A 153 26.98 10.76 -3.07
CA ASN A 153 26.29 9.72 -2.30
C ASN A 153 26.23 10.03 -0.80
N GLU A 154 26.28 11.31 -0.42
CA GLU A 154 26.06 11.76 0.94
C GLU A 154 24.57 11.92 1.24
N PHE A 155 24.20 11.72 2.50
CA PHE A 155 22.84 11.82 3.00
C PHE A 155 22.72 12.96 4.00
N GLY A 156 21.52 13.46 4.21
CA GLY A 156 21.22 14.37 5.31
C GLY A 156 19.73 14.45 5.57
N CYS A 157 19.39 15.27 6.55
CA CYS A 157 18.00 15.50 6.96
C CYS A 157 17.58 16.90 6.55
N TYR A 158 16.32 17.07 6.18
CA TYR A 158 15.77 18.38 5.87
C TYR A 158 14.38 18.56 6.46
N ARG A 159 13.90 19.80 6.47
CA ARG A 159 12.48 20.12 6.64
C ARG A 159 12.08 21.13 5.57
N ALA A 160 10.80 21.15 5.21
CA ALA A 160 10.29 22.02 4.16
C ALA A 160 9.03 22.77 4.60
N GLU A 161 8.91 24.00 4.10
CA GLU A 161 7.73 24.85 4.28
C GLU A 161 7.44 25.67 3.01
N LYS A 162 6.18 26.00 2.77
CA LYS A 162 5.80 26.89 1.67
C LYS A 162 6.32 28.31 1.87
N ALA A 163 6.90 28.88 0.82
CA ALA A 163 7.53 30.19 0.86
C ALA A 163 6.53 31.36 1.04
N ASP A 164 5.28 31.19 0.56
CA ASP A 164 4.28 32.26 0.46
C ASP A 164 3.33 32.36 1.67
N GLN A 165 3.51 31.55 2.72
CA GLN A 165 2.61 31.56 3.87
C GLN A 165 3.02 32.57 4.95
N ASN A 166 2.60 33.82 4.76
CA ASN A 166 2.13 34.63 5.89
C ASN A 166 0.73 34.14 6.28
N GLU A 167 0.53 33.79 7.55
CA GLU A 167 -0.72 33.31 8.18
C GLU A 167 -1.08 31.82 7.99
N LYS A 168 -0.83 31.05 9.07
CA LYS A 168 -1.54 29.83 9.50
C LYS A 168 -2.09 28.98 8.35
N GLY A 169 -1.26 28.04 7.87
CA GLY A 169 -1.62 27.07 6.85
C GLY A 169 -3.04 26.55 6.97
N VAL A 170 -3.73 26.53 5.84
CA VAL A 170 -5.10 26.03 5.72
C VAL A 170 -5.11 24.63 6.30
N ALA A 171 -5.72 24.53 7.46
CA ALA A 171 -5.78 23.29 8.18
C ALA A 171 -7.08 22.61 7.92
N PHE A 172 -6.95 21.39 7.44
CA PHE A 172 -8.07 20.52 7.26
C PHE A 172 -8.13 19.60 8.49
N TYR A 173 -9.28 19.63 9.16
CA TYR A 173 -9.58 18.64 10.17
C TYR A 173 -9.90 17.35 9.43
N HIS A 174 -8.99 16.38 9.49
CA HIS A 174 -9.32 15.01 9.10
C HIS A 174 -9.60 14.26 10.40
N LEU A 175 -10.88 13.95 10.66
CA LEU A 175 -11.19 12.72 11.39
C LEU A 175 -10.42 11.64 10.64
N SER A 176 -9.67 10.74 11.26
CA SER A 176 -9.05 9.62 10.51
C SER A 176 -10.12 8.62 10.00
N LEU A 177 -11.18 9.12 9.37
CA LEU A 177 -12.34 8.45 8.84
C LEU A 177 -12.20 8.40 7.34
N LEU A 178 -11.80 7.22 6.87
CA LEU A 178 -12.23 6.67 5.61
C LEU A 178 -13.73 6.30 5.71
N GLU A 179 -14.63 7.27 5.93
CA GLU A 179 -16.08 7.07 5.82
C GLU A 179 -16.70 8.12 4.87
N GLU A 180 -17.59 7.63 4.01
CA GLU A 180 -18.27 8.33 2.92
C GLU A 180 -19.14 9.51 3.38
N GLU A 181 -19.17 10.57 2.57
CA GLU A 181 -20.26 11.54 2.58
C GLU A 181 -21.57 10.85 2.18
N ASN A 182 -22.36 10.45 3.16
CA ASN A 182 -23.74 10.10 2.92
C ASN A 182 -24.55 11.38 2.76
N LYS A 183 -25.09 11.56 1.55
CA LYS A 183 -25.98 12.66 1.15
C LYS A 183 -26.98 13.04 2.25
N THR A 184 -26.87 14.24 2.79
CA THR A 184 -28.02 14.95 3.34
C THR A 184 -28.64 15.81 2.26
N THR A 185 -29.75 15.32 1.72
CA THR A 185 -30.81 16.15 1.18
C THR A 185 -31.16 17.26 2.16
N GLY A 186 -31.10 18.52 1.72
CA GLY A 186 -31.58 19.66 2.50
C GLY A 186 -30.80 20.93 2.24
N ALA A 187 -31.12 21.60 1.13
CA ALA A 187 -30.67 22.97 0.89
C ALA A 187 -31.06 23.88 2.06
N VAL A 188 -30.08 24.60 2.63
CA VAL A 188 -30.35 25.91 3.24
C VAL A 188 -29.23 26.85 2.85
N SER A 189 -29.52 27.73 1.88
CA SER A 189 -28.72 28.90 1.59
C SER A 189 -28.80 29.88 2.76
N LEU A 190 -27.64 30.28 3.28
CA LEU A 190 -27.51 31.47 4.12
C LEU A 190 -27.12 32.64 3.23
N ALA A 191 -28.12 33.42 2.77
CA ALA A 191 -27.97 34.85 2.51
C ALA A 191 -29.32 35.55 2.24
N ALA A 192 -29.61 36.53 3.10
CA ALA A 192 -30.42 37.73 2.88
C ALA A 192 -31.95 37.62 2.60
N LYS A 193 -32.76 38.02 3.59
CA LYS A 193 -33.50 39.30 3.55
C LYS A 193 -34.25 39.61 4.85
N GLN A 194 -34.10 40.87 5.26
CA GLN A 194 -34.89 41.63 6.24
C GLN A 194 -36.41 41.45 6.12
N LYS A 195 -37.13 41.35 7.26
CA LYS A 195 -38.03 42.39 7.86
C LYS A 195 -39.14 41.77 8.73
N ARG A 196 -39.32 42.38 9.92
CA ARG A 196 -40.54 42.46 10.79
C ARG A 196 -41.03 41.14 11.41
N SER A 197 -41.63 41.08 12.61
CA SER A 197 -41.84 41.94 13.79
C SER A 197 -42.72 41.13 14.77
N PHE A 198 -42.73 41.52 16.06
CA PHE A 198 -43.76 41.25 17.10
C PHE A 198 -43.66 39.99 18.01
N LEU A 199 -43.17 40.23 19.24
CA LEU A 199 -43.77 40.03 20.58
C LEU A 199 -44.83 38.93 20.83
N ALA A 200 -44.58 38.09 21.87
CA ALA A 200 -45.48 37.71 22.99
C ALA A 200 -44.91 36.45 23.70
N THR A 201 -44.31 36.52 24.90
CA THR A 201 -44.90 36.34 26.25
C THR A 201 -45.60 35.00 26.54
N GLY A 202 -45.14 34.28 27.59
CA GLY A 202 -46.04 33.73 28.61
C GLY A 202 -45.99 32.22 28.96
N SER A 203 -45.64 31.95 30.23
CA SER A 203 -46.07 30.86 31.15
C SER A 203 -45.86 29.37 30.76
N SER A 204 -45.08 28.57 31.51
CA SER A 204 -45.35 27.99 32.85
C SER A 204 -46.54 27.02 32.91
N GLU A 205 -46.27 25.71 33.05
CA GLU A 205 -46.96 24.87 34.04
C GLU A 205 -46.27 23.53 34.34
N ARG A 206 -46.67 22.93 35.47
CA ARG A 206 -45.95 22.07 36.41
C ARG A 206 -46.27 20.57 36.28
N VAL A 207 -45.23 19.74 36.53
CA VAL A 207 -45.10 18.65 37.54
C VAL A 207 -46.16 17.51 37.59
N LYS A 208 -45.67 16.25 37.53
CA LYS A 208 -45.82 15.12 38.51
C LYS A 208 -45.61 13.77 37.79
N SER A 209 -44.45 13.12 37.91
CA SER A 209 -43.98 12.20 38.97
C SER A 209 -44.57 10.78 38.89
N ALA A 210 -43.71 9.81 38.59
CA ALA A 210 -43.82 8.42 39.05
C ALA A 210 -42.41 7.79 39.09
N GLU A 211 -41.81 7.74 40.28
CA GLU A 211 -40.74 6.81 40.61
C GLU A 211 -41.36 5.47 41.01
N VAL A 212 -40.85 4.36 40.47
CA VAL A 212 -40.78 3.07 41.17
C VAL A 212 -39.42 2.45 40.87
N ALA A 213 -38.65 2.25 41.92
CA ALA A 213 -37.38 1.53 41.91
C ALA A 213 -37.60 0.01 41.76
N SER A 214 -36.74 -0.67 41.01
CA SER A 214 -36.02 -1.82 41.57
C SER A 214 -34.80 -2.20 40.72
N THR A 215 -33.73 -2.46 41.45
CA THR A 215 -32.49 -3.14 41.06
C THR A 215 -32.76 -4.50 40.41
N ALA A 216 -32.20 -4.75 39.22
CA ALA A 216 -31.97 -6.10 38.72
C ALA A 216 -30.78 -6.15 37.75
N LEU A 217 -29.74 -6.85 38.21
CA LEU A 217 -28.82 -7.69 37.43
C LEU A 217 -28.12 -7.06 36.22
N VAL A 218 -26.87 -6.66 36.45
CA VAL A 218 -25.83 -6.65 35.42
C VAL A 218 -25.59 -8.10 34.98
N SER A 219 -26.41 -8.55 34.04
CA SER A 219 -26.22 -9.78 33.27
C SER A 219 -25.20 -9.51 32.17
N SER A 220 -24.27 -10.45 32.01
CA SER A 220 -23.11 -10.49 31.12
C SER A 220 -23.42 -10.53 29.61
N THR A 221 -24.35 -9.71 29.11
CA THR A 221 -24.85 -9.78 27.73
C THR A 221 -24.37 -8.66 26.79
N SER A 222 -23.28 -7.97 27.11
CA SER A 222 -22.72 -6.91 26.25
C SER A 222 -21.67 -7.39 25.23
N LEU A 223 -21.53 -8.70 25.00
CA LEU A 223 -20.51 -9.30 24.11
C LEU A 223 -21.08 -10.11 22.92
N GLN A 224 -22.37 -10.02 22.64
CA GLN A 224 -23.00 -10.79 21.55
C GLN A 224 -23.99 -9.94 20.75
N PHE A 225 -23.51 -9.06 19.87
CA PHE A 225 -24.28 -8.56 18.73
C PHE A 225 -23.33 -8.17 17.59
N LEU A 226 -22.53 -9.14 17.14
CA LEU A 226 -22.09 -9.19 15.75
C LEU A 226 -22.98 -10.24 15.10
N GLU A 227 -23.97 -9.81 14.31
CA GLU A 227 -24.67 -10.73 13.41
C GLU A 227 -23.60 -11.45 12.58
N LYS A 228 -23.49 -12.77 12.71
CA LYS A 228 -22.56 -13.55 11.88
C LYS A 228 -22.98 -13.35 10.43
N ILE A 229 -22.10 -12.77 9.62
CA ILE A 229 -22.33 -12.62 8.18
C ILE A 229 -22.57 -14.01 7.61
N ASP A 230 -23.72 -14.21 6.96
CA ASP A 230 -24.00 -15.42 6.21
C ASP A 230 -23.24 -15.38 4.88
N HIS A 231 -21.99 -15.84 4.91
CA HIS A 231 -21.10 -15.84 3.75
C HIS A 231 -21.67 -16.65 2.57
N ALA A 232 -22.43 -17.70 2.84
CA ALA A 232 -23.05 -18.51 1.78
C ALA A 232 -24.15 -17.72 1.05
N LYS A 233 -24.96 -16.96 1.81
CA LYS A 233 -25.96 -16.05 1.23
C LYS A 233 -25.29 -14.93 0.42
N GLU A 234 -24.21 -14.35 0.93
CA GLU A 234 -23.49 -13.28 0.23
C GLU A 234 -22.91 -13.77 -1.10
N VAL A 235 -22.23 -14.91 -1.10
CA VAL A 235 -21.73 -15.56 -2.32
C VAL A 235 -22.86 -15.88 -3.31
N SER A 236 -24.02 -16.32 -2.80
CA SER A 236 -25.20 -16.54 -3.65
C SER A 236 -25.70 -15.24 -4.30
N ASN A 237 -25.69 -14.14 -3.58
CA ASN A 237 -26.11 -12.83 -4.10
C ASN A 237 -25.12 -12.32 -5.15
N ILE A 238 -23.82 -12.39 -4.87
CA ILE A 238 -22.76 -11.98 -5.81
C ILE A 238 -22.88 -12.76 -7.12
N ASN A 239 -22.96 -14.10 -7.05
CA ASN A 239 -23.05 -14.95 -8.24
C ASN A 239 -24.38 -14.79 -9.01
N LYS A 240 -25.42 -14.18 -8.42
CA LYS A 240 -26.65 -13.82 -9.13
C LYS A 240 -26.57 -12.44 -9.78
N ALA A 241 -25.81 -11.52 -9.19
CA ALA A 241 -25.72 -10.13 -9.62
C ALA A 241 -24.76 -9.90 -10.79
N GLN A 242 -23.76 -10.78 -10.97
CA GLN A 242 -22.78 -10.69 -12.05
C GLN A 242 -22.49 -12.06 -12.68
N SER A 243 -21.87 -12.06 -13.86
CA SER A 243 -21.56 -13.30 -14.63
C SER A 243 -20.13 -13.39 -15.17
N GLY A 244 -19.26 -12.41 -14.90
CA GLY A 244 -17.88 -12.35 -15.42
C GLY A 244 -16.86 -13.09 -14.55
N TRP A 245 -17.20 -13.36 -13.30
CA TRP A 245 -16.37 -14.07 -12.35
C TRP A 245 -17.23 -14.88 -11.38
N THR A 246 -16.60 -15.69 -10.54
CA THR A 246 -17.27 -16.54 -9.57
C THR A 246 -16.78 -16.25 -8.16
N ALA A 247 -17.73 -16.13 -7.25
CA ALA A 247 -17.48 -16.02 -5.83
C ALA A 247 -17.57 -17.40 -5.15
N ALA A 248 -16.81 -17.60 -4.08
CA ALA A 248 -16.91 -18.77 -3.21
C ALA A 248 -16.73 -18.44 -1.74
N VAL A 249 -17.25 -19.33 -0.90
CA VAL A 249 -17.00 -19.31 0.53
C VAL A 249 -15.66 -19.98 0.78
N TYR A 250 -14.74 -19.27 1.42
CA TYR A 250 -13.50 -19.81 1.94
C TYR A 250 -13.71 -20.31 3.38
N SER A 251 -12.71 -20.98 3.96
CA SER A 251 -12.81 -21.46 5.35
C SER A 251 -13.14 -20.31 6.31
N ASP A 252 -13.89 -20.61 7.38
CA ASP A 252 -14.24 -19.61 8.40
C ASP A 252 -13.00 -18.93 8.99
N ALA A 253 -11.87 -19.63 9.08
CA ALA A 253 -10.58 -19.06 9.46
C ALA A 253 -10.14 -17.98 8.48
N PHE A 254 -10.09 -18.29 7.17
CA PHE A 254 -9.74 -17.32 6.13
C PHE A 254 -10.70 -16.12 6.13
N MET A 255 -12.00 -16.38 6.18
CA MET A 255 -13.03 -15.33 6.12
C MET A 255 -13.01 -14.44 7.36
N HIS A 256 -12.93 -14.98 8.57
CA HIS A 256 -12.94 -14.18 9.79
C HIS A 256 -11.62 -13.42 10.02
N GLU A 257 -10.48 -14.04 9.74
CA GLU A 257 -9.18 -13.40 9.90
C GLU A 257 -9.02 -12.29 8.86
N LYS A 258 -9.13 -12.61 7.56
CA LYS A 258 -8.86 -11.65 6.49
C LYS A 258 -9.94 -10.58 6.33
N MET A 259 -11.24 -10.89 6.47
CA MET A 259 -12.33 -9.88 6.37
C MET A 259 -12.28 -8.90 7.54
N GLY A 260 -12.10 -9.42 8.75
CA GLY A 260 -11.97 -8.60 9.94
C GLY A 260 -10.77 -7.67 9.83
N GLN A 261 -9.68 -8.11 9.21
CA GLN A 261 -8.48 -7.31 8.98
C GLN A 261 -8.65 -6.25 7.90
N LEU A 262 -9.22 -6.58 6.74
CA LEU A 262 -9.49 -5.59 5.69
C LEU A 262 -10.52 -4.56 6.14
N GLN A 263 -11.57 -4.96 6.87
CA GLN A 263 -12.53 -4.01 7.44
C GLN A 263 -11.89 -3.10 8.51
N LYS A 264 -11.00 -3.65 9.35
CA LYS A 264 -10.21 -2.84 10.31
C LYS A 264 -9.28 -1.86 9.60
N ARG A 265 -8.56 -2.29 8.55
CA ARG A 265 -7.62 -1.47 7.76
C ARG A 265 -8.34 -0.40 6.94
N ALA A 266 -9.40 -0.76 6.23
CA ALA A 266 -10.25 0.17 5.46
C ALA A 266 -11.16 1.05 6.35
N ARG A 267 -11.18 0.81 7.66
CA ARG A 267 -12.05 1.45 8.67
C ARG A 267 -13.55 1.40 8.32
N ARG A 268 -13.97 0.41 7.52
CA ARG A 268 -15.35 0.22 7.06
C ARG A 268 -16.15 -0.52 8.14
N LYS A 269 -17.34 -0.02 8.50
CA LYS A 269 -18.29 -0.78 9.34
C LYS A 269 -18.77 -2.06 8.62
N PRO A 270 -19.14 -3.12 9.35
CA PRO A 270 -19.84 -4.26 8.76
C PRO A 270 -21.09 -3.77 8.03
N ILE A 271 -21.36 -4.32 6.84
CA ILE A 271 -22.54 -3.99 6.04
C ILE A 271 -23.78 -4.29 6.89
N SER A 272 -24.47 -3.25 7.38
CA SER A 272 -25.79 -3.43 7.97
C SER A 272 -26.78 -3.64 6.83
N ALA A 273 -27.49 -4.78 6.85
CA ALA A 273 -28.54 -5.05 5.90
C ALA A 273 -29.59 -3.92 5.91
N MET A 274 -29.67 -3.14 4.84
CA MET A 274 -30.88 -2.37 4.55
C MET A 274 -31.96 -3.37 4.09
N SER A 275 -32.82 -3.77 5.01
CA SER A 275 -34.11 -4.37 4.69
C SER A 275 -35.15 -3.26 4.50
N MET A 276 -35.93 -3.31 3.42
CA MET A 276 -37.39 -3.15 3.28
C MET A 276 -37.70 -3.22 1.76
N GLY A 277 -38.66 -3.94 1.20
CA GLY A 277 -39.80 -4.71 1.68
C GLY A 277 -40.54 -5.35 0.47
N ASN A 278 -41.38 -6.33 0.77
CA ASN A 278 -41.97 -7.37 -0.09
C ASN A 278 -42.91 -6.98 -1.26
N SER A 279 -42.98 -7.90 -2.24
CA SER A 279 -44.18 -8.59 -2.82
C SER A 279 -43.94 -8.82 -4.33
N ALA A 280 -44.26 -9.93 -5.01
CA ALA A 280 -45.21 -11.01 -4.78
C ALA A 280 -44.77 -12.33 -5.47
N GLN A 281 -45.59 -13.36 -5.25
CA GLN A 281 -45.46 -14.80 -5.45
C GLN A 281 -45.36 -15.31 -6.91
N GLY A 282 -44.85 -16.54 -7.06
CA GLY A 282 -45.16 -17.42 -8.21
C GLY A 282 -44.28 -18.66 -8.37
N SER A 283 -44.76 -19.80 -7.86
CA SER A 283 -44.50 -21.24 -8.18
C SER A 283 -43.74 -21.60 -9.47
N ALA A 284 -43.11 -22.77 -9.68
CA ALA A 284 -42.73 -23.97 -8.92
C ALA A 284 -41.95 -24.90 -9.89
N ALA A 285 -41.14 -25.80 -9.31
CA ALA A 285 -40.84 -27.16 -9.75
C ALA A 285 -39.81 -27.48 -10.89
N ARG A 286 -38.71 -28.11 -10.42
CA ARG A 286 -38.11 -29.41 -10.83
C ARG A 286 -37.30 -29.59 -12.14
N GLU A 287 -35.98 -29.72 -11.95
CA GLU A 287 -35.21 -30.99 -12.01
C GLU A 287 -35.11 -31.76 -13.36
N ARG A 288 -33.94 -31.68 -14.04
CA ARG A 288 -33.06 -32.84 -14.35
C ARG A 288 -31.76 -32.48 -15.10
N LEU A 289 -30.72 -33.26 -14.80
CA LEU A 289 -29.31 -33.23 -15.24
C LEU A 289 -29.07 -34.31 -16.36
N PRO A 290 -27.86 -34.46 -16.95
CA PRO A 290 -27.50 -34.33 -18.37
C PRO A 290 -27.27 -35.70 -19.09
N PRO A 291 -26.60 -35.83 -20.27
CA PRO A 291 -25.12 -35.88 -20.27
C PRO A 291 -24.36 -35.50 -21.59
N SER A 292 -23.03 -35.38 -21.40
CA SER A 292 -21.94 -35.89 -22.26
C SER A 292 -21.13 -34.94 -23.17
N PHE A 293 -19.96 -34.59 -22.61
CA PHE A 293 -18.63 -34.46 -23.19
C PHE A 293 -18.36 -35.14 -24.55
N LYS A 294 -17.59 -34.43 -25.40
CA LYS A 294 -16.57 -35.02 -26.28
C LYS A 294 -15.24 -34.25 -26.16
N LYS A 295 -14.17 -35.02 -25.94
CA LYS A 295 -12.75 -34.61 -25.92
C LYS A 295 -12.16 -34.57 -27.33
N SER A 296 -11.23 -33.65 -27.57
CA SER A 296 -10.15 -33.78 -28.58
C SER A 296 -9.00 -32.87 -28.15
N LYS A 297 -7.95 -33.37 -27.49
CA LYS A 297 -6.67 -33.88 -28.05
C LYS A 297 -5.84 -32.84 -28.81
N HIS A 298 -4.75 -32.45 -28.15
CA HIS A 298 -3.60 -31.69 -28.61
C HIS A 298 -2.90 -32.27 -29.85
N LYS A 299 -2.28 -31.37 -30.62
CA LYS A 299 -0.96 -31.62 -31.23
C LYS A 299 -0.16 -30.33 -31.27
N ALA A 300 1.13 -30.47 -30.99
CA ALA A 300 2.07 -29.43 -30.62
C ALA A 300 2.95 -28.94 -31.80
N THR A 301 3.75 -27.93 -31.46
CA THR A 301 5.05 -27.49 -32.00
C THR A 301 5.07 -26.46 -33.14
N LYS A 302 5.54 -25.26 -32.80
CA LYS A 302 6.67 -24.62 -33.50
C LYS A 302 7.38 -23.63 -32.56
N ALA A 303 8.69 -23.84 -32.40
CA ALA A 303 9.59 -22.98 -31.65
C ALA A 303 9.78 -21.63 -32.37
N VAL A 304 9.82 -20.53 -31.61
CA VAL A 304 10.28 -19.23 -32.09
C VAL A 304 11.47 -18.84 -31.23
N SER A 305 12.65 -18.82 -31.85
CA SER A 305 13.89 -18.30 -31.28
C SER A 305 13.87 -16.77 -31.33
N VAL A 306 14.00 -16.10 -30.19
CA VAL A 306 14.21 -14.65 -30.12
C VAL A 306 15.68 -14.34 -30.49
N ALA A 307 15.88 -13.82 -31.69
CA ALA A 307 17.19 -13.35 -32.15
C ALA A 307 17.44 -11.92 -31.64
N VAL A 308 18.57 -11.74 -30.95
CA VAL A 308 19.12 -10.43 -30.60
C VAL A 308 19.85 -9.88 -31.83
N ALA A 309 19.34 -8.78 -32.40
CA ALA A 309 20.05 -8.05 -33.44
C ALA A 309 21.03 -7.04 -32.82
N LYS A 310 22.33 -7.20 -33.12
CA LYS A 310 23.33 -6.12 -33.12
C LYS A 310 23.33 -5.49 -34.52
N ASP A 311 23.10 -4.18 -34.65
CA ASP A 311 24.16 -3.18 -34.86
C ASP A 311 23.65 -1.80 -35.34
N SER A 312 24.35 -0.78 -34.81
CA SER A 312 24.68 0.55 -35.36
C SER A 312 23.61 1.59 -35.79
N LYS A 313 23.68 2.74 -35.10
CA LYS A 313 23.43 4.14 -35.53
C LYS A 313 22.23 4.42 -36.42
N ASN A 314 21.12 4.86 -35.81
CA ASN A 314 20.42 6.07 -36.26
C ASN A 314 19.59 6.69 -35.13
N THR A 315 19.79 7.99 -34.92
CA THR A 315 19.13 8.81 -33.90
C THR A 315 17.66 9.00 -34.28
N LYS A 316 16.75 8.26 -33.64
CA LYS A 316 15.32 8.58 -33.57
C LYS A 316 14.83 8.29 -32.14
N THR A 317 14.02 9.22 -31.67
CA THR A 317 13.44 9.44 -30.34
C THR A 317 12.86 8.19 -29.66
N GLU A 318 12.96 8.15 -28.33
CA GLU A 318 12.63 7.05 -27.39
C GLU A 318 11.13 6.66 -27.30
N ASP A 319 10.29 6.95 -28.29
CA ASP A 319 8.82 6.79 -28.19
C ASP A 319 8.25 5.57 -28.95
N ALA A 320 9.09 4.65 -29.45
CA ALA A 320 8.63 3.56 -30.32
C ALA A 320 8.13 2.28 -29.61
N HIS A 321 7.99 2.28 -28.28
CA HIS A 321 7.54 1.09 -27.51
C HIS A 321 6.31 1.33 -26.62
N ASP A 322 5.63 2.48 -26.74
CA ASP A 322 4.45 2.79 -25.95
C ASP A 322 3.14 2.25 -26.55
N ASN A 323 3.19 1.66 -27.75
CA ASN A 323 1.99 1.17 -28.43
C ASN A 323 1.66 -0.28 -28.01
N ALA A 324 0.60 -0.45 -27.21
CA ALA A 324 0.16 -1.74 -26.70
C ALA A 324 -0.17 -2.76 -27.82
N ASP A 325 -0.45 -2.29 -29.04
CA ASP A 325 -0.79 -3.10 -30.20
C ASP A 325 0.39 -3.95 -30.71
N ASP A 326 1.63 -3.55 -30.41
CA ASP A 326 2.84 -4.29 -30.81
C ASP A 326 3.24 -5.39 -29.80
N LEU A 327 2.53 -5.47 -28.67
CA LEU A 327 2.79 -6.45 -27.61
C LEU A 327 1.95 -7.72 -27.80
N PRO A 328 2.41 -8.89 -27.30
CA PRO A 328 1.63 -10.12 -27.38
C PRO A 328 0.27 -9.96 -26.69
N LYS A 329 -0.78 -10.58 -27.25
CA LYS A 329 -2.13 -10.52 -26.68
C LYS A 329 -2.23 -11.12 -25.27
N LYS A 330 -1.36 -12.07 -24.95
CA LYS A 330 -1.25 -12.73 -23.65
C LYS A 330 0.21 -12.88 -23.28
N PHE A 331 0.55 -12.57 -22.03
CA PHE A 331 1.89 -12.69 -21.49
C PHE A 331 1.83 -12.77 -19.97
N ALA A 332 2.67 -13.58 -19.35
CA ALA A 332 2.82 -13.60 -17.89
C ALA A 332 4.19 -14.15 -17.49
N TRP A 333 4.77 -13.60 -16.43
CA TRP A 333 6.11 -13.95 -15.93
C TRP A 333 6.19 -15.29 -15.19
N ASP A 334 5.06 -15.94 -14.95
CA ASP A 334 4.99 -17.30 -14.41
C ASP A 334 5.20 -18.40 -15.48
N ASP A 335 5.15 -18.03 -16.77
CA ASP A 335 5.40 -18.93 -17.90
C ASP A 335 5.97 -18.14 -19.10
N VAL A 336 7.28 -17.90 -19.09
CA VAL A 336 8.04 -17.34 -20.22
C VAL A 336 8.93 -18.45 -20.77
N ASP A 337 8.57 -18.98 -21.94
CA ASP A 337 9.26 -20.11 -22.58
C ASP A 337 9.39 -21.36 -21.67
N GLY A 338 8.40 -21.59 -20.79
CA GLY A 338 8.39 -22.69 -19.83
C GLY A 338 9.11 -22.42 -18.51
N GLU A 339 9.64 -21.21 -18.32
CA GLU A 339 10.32 -20.78 -17.10
C GLU A 339 9.45 -19.84 -16.27
N ASN A 340 9.57 -19.95 -14.93
CA ASN A 340 8.87 -19.09 -13.98
C ASN A 340 9.87 -18.16 -13.28
N TYR A 341 9.67 -16.85 -13.41
CA TYR A 341 10.53 -15.83 -12.81
C TYR A 341 10.04 -15.32 -11.45
N LEU A 342 8.87 -15.74 -11.00
CA LEU A 342 8.21 -15.21 -9.81
C LEU A 342 8.63 -15.92 -8.51
N GLU A 343 8.58 -15.21 -7.40
CA GLU A 343 8.56 -15.84 -6.08
C GLU A 343 7.28 -16.67 -5.90
N PRO A 344 7.29 -17.73 -5.09
CA PRO A 344 6.09 -18.44 -4.70
C PRO A 344 5.07 -17.53 -4.02
N ILE A 345 3.79 -17.88 -4.17
CA ILE A 345 2.69 -17.14 -3.54
C ILE A 345 2.82 -17.25 -2.01
N LEU A 346 2.86 -16.08 -1.37
CA LEU A 346 2.98 -15.93 0.07
C LEU A 346 1.60 -15.73 0.72
N ASP A 347 1.48 -16.08 1.99
CA ASP A 347 0.45 -15.54 2.87
C ASP A 347 1.06 -14.49 3.80
N GLN A 348 0.64 -13.23 3.66
CA GLN A 348 1.11 -12.13 4.50
C GLN A 348 0.62 -12.21 5.96
N ALA A 349 -0.27 -13.16 6.27
CA ALA A 349 -0.96 -13.32 7.55
C ALA A 349 -1.66 -12.00 7.98
N ASP A 350 -1.59 -11.66 9.26
CA ASP A 350 -2.32 -10.54 9.88
C ASP A 350 -1.58 -9.21 9.76
N CYS A 351 -0.30 -9.26 9.36
CA CYS A 351 0.56 -8.10 9.17
C CYS A 351 0.13 -7.29 7.94
N GLY A 352 0.09 -5.96 8.05
CA GLY A 352 -0.16 -5.02 6.96
C GLY A 352 1.00 -4.89 5.97
N SER A 353 1.66 -5.99 5.63
CA SER A 353 2.90 -6.06 4.84
C SER A 353 2.68 -6.20 3.33
N CYS A 354 1.47 -5.99 2.81
CA CYS A 354 1.18 -6.16 1.37
C CYS A 354 2.11 -5.33 0.48
N TYR A 355 2.44 -4.11 0.90
CA TYR A 355 3.40 -3.24 0.22
C TYR A 355 4.82 -3.83 0.20
N ALA A 356 5.29 -4.43 1.30
CA ALA A 356 6.60 -5.04 1.40
C ALA A 356 6.68 -6.33 0.57
N VAL A 357 5.66 -7.18 0.66
CA VAL A 357 5.57 -8.45 -0.09
C VAL A 357 5.55 -8.18 -1.60
N SER A 358 4.62 -7.33 -2.07
CA SER A 358 4.51 -7.00 -3.50
C SER A 358 5.80 -6.35 -4.04
N SER A 359 6.40 -5.44 -3.29
CA SER A 359 7.65 -4.77 -3.70
C SER A 359 8.82 -5.72 -3.77
N VAL A 360 9.02 -6.56 -2.75
CA VAL A 360 10.16 -7.48 -2.73
C VAL A 360 9.97 -8.60 -3.74
N HIS A 361 8.75 -9.10 -3.98
CA HIS A 361 8.49 -10.04 -5.07
C HIS A 361 8.75 -9.37 -6.44
N MET A 362 8.38 -8.10 -6.64
CA MET A 362 8.76 -7.33 -7.82
C MET A 362 10.28 -7.29 -7.98
N LEU A 363 11.01 -6.92 -6.93
CA LEU A 363 12.48 -6.79 -6.97
C LEU A 363 13.14 -8.15 -7.26
N SER A 364 12.73 -9.23 -6.60
CA SER A 364 13.25 -10.59 -6.83
C SER A 364 13.02 -11.04 -8.27
N ALA A 365 11.79 -10.87 -8.80
CA ALA A 365 11.48 -11.25 -10.17
C ALA A 365 12.27 -10.42 -11.19
N ARG A 366 12.33 -9.09 -11.00
CA ARG A 366 13.13 -8.21 -11.86
C ARG A 366 14.62 -8.50 -11.80
N TYR A 367 15.12 -8.98 -10.66
CA TYR A 367 16.51 -9.42 -10.55
C TYR A 367 16.77 -10.66 -11.40
N ARG A 368 15.90 -11.67 -11.32
CA ARG A 368 15.95 -12.87 -12.17
C ARG A 368 15.86 -12.50 -13.66
N VAL A 369 14.98 -11.58 -14.03
CA VAL A 369 14.86 -11.07 -15.41
C VAL A 369 16.15 -10.37 -15.85
N HIS A 370 16.69 -9.47 -15.03
CA HIS A 370 17.93 -8.75 -15.31
C HIS A 370 19.13 -9.69 -15.49
N LYS A 371 19.21 -10.73 -14.65
CA LYS A 371 20.27 -11.76 -14.70
C LYS A 371 20.02 -12.86 -15.72
N LYS A 372 18.81 -12.94 -16.27
CA LYS A 372 18.34 -14.04 -17.13
C LYS A 372 18.50 -15.40 -16.47
N ASP A 373 18.22 -15.46 -15.18
CA ASP A 373 18.35 -16.67 -14.38
C ASP A 373 17.15 -16.78 -13.42
N PRO A 374 16.14 -17.60 -13.75
CA PRO A 374 14.98 -17.80 -12.90
C PRO A 374 15.30 -18.57 -11.60
N SER A 375 16.48 -19.22 -11.51
CA SER A 375 16.88 -20.01 -10.35
C SER A 375 17.46 -19.20 -9.20
N LEU A 376 17.71 -17.90 -9.41
CA LEU A 376 18.26 -17.04 -8.36
C LEU A 376 17.33 -16.94 -7.16
N GLU A 377 17.92 -16.97 -5.97
CA GLU A 377 17.23 -16.70 -4.73
C GLU A 377 16.66 -15.27 -4.74
N GLY A 378 15.47 -15.10 -4.19
CA GLY A 378 14.89 -13.78 -3.97
C GLY A 378 15.51 -13.02 -2.78
N PHE A 379 15.02 -11.80 -2.58
CA PHE A 379 15.44 -10.94 -1.48
C PHE A 379 14.58 -11.13 -0.23
N SER A 380 15.12 -10.71 0.92
CA SER A 380 14.39 -10.75 2.19
C SER A 380 13.26 -9.73 2.23
N ILE A 381 12.04 -10.19 2.51
CA ILE A 381 10.87 -9.33 2.81
C ILE A 381 11.01 -8.70 4.20
N ASN A 382 11.55 -9.46 5.16
CA ASN A 382 11.69 -9.02 6.56
C ASN A 382 12.57 -7.77 6.66
N PHE A 383 13.58 -7.63 5.79
CA PHE A 383 14.51 -6.52 5.84
C PHE A 383 13.79 -5.16 5.65
N PRO A 384 13.17 -4.82 4.50
CA PRO A 384 12.41 -3.58 4.39
C PRO A 384 11.20 -3.53 5.34
N LEU A 385 10.58 -4.67 5.69
CA LEU A 385 9.42 -4.68 6.58
C LEU A 385 9.75 -4.16 8.00
N TYR A 386 10.85 -4.60 8.60
CA TYR A 386 11.19 -4.25 9.98
C TYR A 386 12.31 -3.21 10.09
N CYS A 387 13.03 -2.94 9.00
CA CYS A 387 14.14 -1.99 9.00
C CYS A 387 13.87 -0.68 8.28
N SER A 388 12.84 -0.56 7.46
CA SER A 388 12.58 0.69 6.74
C SER A 388 12.04 1.78 7.66
N ASP A 389 12.76 2.89 7.79
CA ASP A 389 12.30 4.16 8.37
C ASP A 389 11.43 4.99 7.40
N LEU A 390 11.21 4.51 6.18
CA LEU A 390 10.25 5.10 5.23
C LEU A 390 8.88 4.41 5.24
N ASN A 391 8.67 3.38 6.06
CA ASN A 391 7.42 2.61 6.09
C ASN A 391 7.10 2.16 7.52
N GLN A 392 5.84 1.77 7.77
CA GLN A 392 5.31 1.57 9.12
C GLN A 392 5.20 0.08 9.51
N GLY A 393 6.01 -0.79 8.91
CA GLY A 393 6.05 -2.22 9.24
C GLY A 393 4.72 -2.91 8.97
N CYS A 394 4.16 -3.58 9.98
CA CYS A 394 2.82 -4.21 9.88
C CYS A 394 1.66 -3.20 9.88
N GLN A 395 1.94 -1.90 10.02
CA GLN A 395 0.96 -0.82 9.95
C GLN A 395 0.84 -0.19 8.55
N GLY A 396 1.40 -0.81 7.51
CA GLY A 396 1.29 -0.29 6.15
C GLY A 396 2.55 0.43 5.67
N GLY A 397 2.43 1.00 4.47
CA GLY A 397 3.55 1.51 3.70
C GLY A 397 3.30 1.46 2.19
N TYR A 398 4.30 1.90 1.42
CA TYR A 398 4.16 2.15 -0.02
C TYR A 398 5.24 1.43 -0.84
N PRO A 399 4.89 0.78 -1.97
CA PRO A 399 5.89 0.13 -2.82
C PRO A 399 6.99 1.05 -3.36
N SER A 400 6.64 2.31 -3.62
CA SER A 400 7.58 3.36 -3.99
C SER A 400 8.62 3.61 -2.90
N LEU A 401 8.21 3.64 -1.63
CA LEU A 401 9.12 3.85 -0.49
C LEU A 401 9.98 2.64 -0.17
N VAL A 402 9.47 1.41 -0.38
CA VAL A 402 10.33 0.21 -0.32
C VAL A 402 11.42 0.28 -1.39
N SER A 403 11.06 0.70 -2.61
CA SER A 403 12.00 0.84 -3.72
C SER A 403 13.03 1.95 -3.48
N MET A 404 12.59 3.11 -2.97
CA MET A 404 13.46 4.21 -2.58
C MET A 404 14.42 3.80 -1.47
N TRP A 405 13.90 3.25 -0.36
CA TRP A 405 14.74 2.82 0.76
C TRP A 405 15.77 1.79 0.32
N SER A 406 15.37 0.82 -0.50
CA SER A 406 16.26 -0.21 -1.07
C SER A 406 17.31 0.38 -2.02
N SER A 407 17.06 1.55 -2.62
CA SER A 407 18.08 2.29 -3.38
C SER A 407 19.15 2.90 -2.48
N HIS A 408 18.80 3.22 -1.23
CA HIS A 408 19.74 3.82 -0.28
C HIS A 408 20.55 2.77 0.48
N VAL A 409 19.92 1.66 0.88
CA VAL A 409 20.56 0.66 1.77
C VAL A 409 20.94 -0.64 1.07
N GLY A 410 20.43 -0.90 -0.14
CA GLY A 410 20.64 -2.15 -0.87
C GLY A 410 19.63 -3.25 -0.53
N LEU A 411 19.80 -4.39 -1.19
CA LEU A 411 18.96 -5.59 -1.03
C LEU A 411 19.83 -6.76 -0.58
N ILE A 412 19.28 -7.58 0.32
CA ILE A 412 19.94 -8.80 0.80
C ILE A 412 19.17 -10.04 0.36
N PRO A 413 19.87 -11.15 0.03
CA PRO A 413 19.23 -12.43 -0.18
C PRO A 413 18.36 -12.83 1.01
N LYS A 414 17.26 -13.54 0.74
CA LYS A 414 16.37 -14.06 1.76
C LYS A 414 17.12 -14.85 2.84
N SER A 415 18.08 -15.69 2.44
CA SER A 415 18.95 -16.48 3.32
C SER A 415 19.71 -15.68 4.38
N CYS A 416 20.00 -14.38 4.14
CA CYS A 416 20.69 -13.55 5.11
C CYS A 416 19.81 -12.99 6.23
N ALA A 417 18.48 -13.03 6.10
CA ALA A 417 17.53 -12.51 7.10
C ALA A 417 16.37 -13.47 7.40
N GLY A 418 16.56 -14.75 7.09
CA GLY A 418 15.62 -15.82 7.39
C GLY A 418 14.35 -15.82 6.53
N ASP A 419 13.51 -16.81 6.78
CA ASP A 419 12.18 -16.92 6.18
C ASP A 419 11.27 -15.78 6.63
N TYR A 420 10.29 -15.44 5.79
CA TYR A 420 9.29 -14.42 6.12
C TYR A 420 8.55 -14.76 7.41
N PHE A 421 8.43 -13.77 8.30
CA PHE A 421 7.65 -13.90 9.53
C PHE A 421 6.88 -12.61 9.82
N THR A 422 5.82 -12.73 10.62
CA THR A 422 5.00 -11.61 11.07
C THR A 422 5.13 -11.40 12.57
N SER A 423 5.33 -10.15 12.98
CA SER A 423 5.31 -9.75 14.38
C SER A 423 5.00 -8.27 14.51
N ASP A 424 4.08 -7.92 15.40
CA ASP A 424 3.74 -6.52 15.73
C ASP A 424 4.81 -5.85 16.59
N THR A 425 5.75 -6.62 17.16
CA THR A 425 6.78 -6.13 18.10
C THR A 425 8.20 -6.32 17.58
N ALA A 426 8.37 -7.00 16.45
CA ALA A 426 9.69 -7.21 15.87
C ALA A 426 10.33 -5.88 15.48
N THR A 427 11.62 -5.80 15.78
CA THR A 427 12.45 -4.62 15.48
C THR A 427 13.46 -4.95 14.39
N CYS A 428 14.01 -3.92 13.76
CA CYS A 428 15.12 -4.11 12.82
C CYS A 428 16.30 -4.86 13.48
N LYS A 429 16.64 -4.51 14.73
CA LYS A 429 17.72 -5.19 15.47
C LYS A 429 17.47 -6.69 15.57
N GLN A 430 16.24 -7.08 15.93
CA GLN A 430 15.86 -8.49 16.01
C GLN A 430 15.97 -9.18 14.64
N THR A 431 15.44 -8.54 13.60
CA THR A 431 15.52 -9.05 12.22
C THR A 431 16.96 -9.31 11.77
N LEU A 432 17.91 -8.45 12.19
CA LEU A 432 19.32 -8.56 11.85
C LEU A 432 20.13 -9.51 12.76
N THR A 433 19.60 -9.94 13.91
CA THR A 433 20.39 -10.68 14.92
C THR A 433 19.74 -11.93 15.52
N GLU A 434 18.43 -12.14 15.38
CA GLU A 434 17.73 -13.28 15.98
C GLU A 434 17.81 -14.54 15.12
N HIS A 435 17.76 -14.38 13.80
CA HIS A 435 17.82 -15.52 12.86
C HIS A 435 19.25 -15.94 12.53
N VAL A 436 20.20 -15.02 12.66
CA VAL A 436 21.63 -15.19 12.41
C VAL A 436 22.38 -14.32 13.41
N SER A 437 23.51 -14.78 13.94
CA SER A 437 24.39 -13.92 14.73
C SER A 437 24.90 -12.75 13.86
N LYS A 438 25.34 -11.66 14.50
CA LYS A 438 25.92 -10.49 13.80
C LYS A 438 27.03 -10.88 12.81
N ALA A 439 27.89 -11.81 13.21
CA ALA A 439 28.98 -12.31 12.38
C ALA A 439 28.47 -13.13 11.19
N GLU A 440 27.44 -13.95 11.39
CA GLU A 440 26.79 -14.71 10.32
C GLU A 440 26.05 -13.80 9.33
N PHE A 441 25.34 -12.78 9.82
CA PHE A 441 24.71 -11.78 8.97
C PHE A 441 25.74 -11.10 8.07
N LYS A 442 26.82 -10.56 8.66
CA LYS A 442 27.89 -9.92 7.91
C LYS A 442 28.52 -10.88 6.89
N SER A 443 28.90 -12.07 7.33
CA SER A 443 29.50 -13.08 6.45
C SER A 443 28.56 -13.46 5.30
N CYS A 444 27.25 -13.52 5.55
CA CYS A 444 26.25 -13.81 4.51
C CYS A 444 26.22 -12.70 3.46
N VAL A 445 26.15 -11.43 3.87
CA VAL A 445 26.09 -10.30 2.94
C VAL A 445 27.40 -10.15 2.15
N GLU A 446 28.56 -10.30 2.79
CA GLU A 446 29.86 -10.27 2.12
C GLU A 446 30.04 -11.43 1.14
N GLN A 447 29.57 -12.63 1.50
CA GLN A 447 29.61 -13.79 0.61
C GLN A 447 28.66 -13.60 -0.58
N ALA A 448 27.46 -13.08 -0.34
CA ALA A 448 26.51 -12.77 -1.40
C ALA A 448 27.07 -11.73 -2.38
N GLU A 449 27.85 -10.74 -1.93
CA GLU A 449 28.54 -9.81 -2.84
C GLU A 449 29.56 -10.54 -3.72
N LYS A 450 30.39 -11.41 -3.14
CA LYS A 450 31.37 -12.22 -3.91
C LYS A 450 30.70 -13.10 -4.96
N ASP A 451 29.54 -13.66 -4.61
CA ASP A 451 28.73 -14.48 -5.49
C ASP A 451 27.87 -13.67 -6.48
N LYS A 452 27.97 -12.32 -6.43
CA LYS A 452 27.19 -11.37 -7.24
C LYS A 452 25.67 -11.50 -7.04
N LYS A 453 25.25 -11.91 -5.85
CA LYS A 453 23.87 -12.10 -5.38
C LYS A 453 23.33 -10.94 -4.53
N VAL A 454 24.13 -9.91 -4.29
CA VAL A 454 23.66 -8.63 -3.72
C VAL A 454 23.24 -7.71 -4.86
N ALA A 455 22.12 -7.01 -4.68
CA ALA A 455 21.59 -6.05 -5.64
C ALA A 455 21.28 -4.72 -4.97
N GLN A 456 21.13 -3.69 -5.78
CA GLN A 456 20.66 -2.38 -5.33
C GLN A 456 19.65 -1.84 -6.35
N VAL A 457 18.65 -1.10 -5.86
CA VAL A 457 17.76 -0.35 -6.74
C VAL A 457 18.55 0.83 -7.31
N ALA A 458 18.79 0.82 -8.62
CA ALA A 458 19.45 1.91 -9.34
C ALA A 458 18.50 3.08 -9.56
N LYS A 459 17.25 2.78 -9.86
CA LYS A 459 16.18 3.74 -10.13
C LYS A 459 14.83 3.12 -9.78
N TRP A 460 13.92 3.93 -9.28
CA TRP A 460 12.52 3.57 -9.15
C TRP A 460 11.65 4.68 -9.75
N SER A 461 10.42 4.35 -10.14
CA SER A 461 9.45 5.33 -10.61
C SER A 461 8.03 4.79 -10.56
N TYR A 462 7.05 5.69 -10.46
CA TYR A 462 5.71 5.37 -10.93
C TYR A 462 5.74 5.21 -12.45
N ILE A 463 4.99 4.26 -12.98
CA ILE A 463 4.83 4.13 -14.43
C ILE A 463 4.20 5.42 -14.97
N GLY A 464 4.84 6.01 -15.99
CA GLY A 464 4.50 7.34 -16.50
C GLY A 464 5.24 8.51 -15.83
N GLY A 465 6.03 8.24 -14.79
CA GLY A 465 7.00 9.16 -14.20
C GLY A 465 6.57 9.87 -12.92
N TYR A 466 5.28 9.85 -12.57
CA TYR A 466 4.74 10.43 -11.33
C TYR A 466 3.42 9.75 -10.92
N TYR A 467 3.01 9.95 -9.68
CA TYR A 467 1.75 9.43 -9.14
C TYR A 467 0.54 9.93 -9.96
N GLY A 468 -0.27 8.99 -10.48
CA GLY A 468 -1.41 9.28 -11.36
C GLY A 468 -1.08 9.35 -12.85
N ALA A 469 0.17 9.12 -13.27
CA ALA A 469 0.60 9.16 -14.67
C ALA A 469 0.52 7.81 -15.41
N CYS A 470 0.06 6.76 -14.72
CA CYS A 470 0.01 5.41 -15.25
C CYS A 470 -0.95 5.31 -16.45
N SER A 471 -0.63 4.40 -17.36
CA SER A 471 -1.50 4.05 -18.49
C SER A 471 -1.29 2.59 -18.83
N VAL A 472 -2.32 1.96 -19.42
CA VAL A 472 -2.27 0.55 -19.84
C VAL A 472 -1.06 0.26 -20.71
N GLY A 473 -0.83 1.07 -21.75
CA GLY A 473 0.29 0.86 -22.69
C GLY A 473 1.65 0.89 -22.00
N LYS A 474 1.92 1.91 -21.17
CA LYS A 474 3.18 2.02 -20.43
C LYS A 474 3.35 0.90 -19.41
N MET A 475 2.27 0.48 -18.75
CA MET A 475 2.32 -0.67 -17.82
C MET A 475 2.63 -1.96 -18.55
N MET A 476 1.98 -2.24 -19.69
CA MET A 476 2.26 -3.44 -20.50
C MET A 476 3.70 -3.42 -21.03
N ALA A 477 4.17 -2.29 -21.54
CA ALA A 477 5.52 -2.14 -22.10
C ALA A 477 6.60 -2.35 -21.03
N ASP A 478 6.47 -1.74 -19.85
CA ASP A 478 7.44 -1.92 -18.77
C ASP A 478 7.40 -3.35 -18.22
N LEU A 479 6.20 -3.89 -18.00
CA LEU A 479 5.99 -5.26 -17.55
C LEU A 479 6.63 -6.28 -18.49
N TYR A 480 6.42 -6.13 -19.81
CA TYR A 480 6.99 -7.01 -20.82
C TYR A 480 8.52 -6.97 -20.85
N LYS A 481 9.07 -5.76 -20.76
CA LYS A 481 10.49 -5.52 -20.98
C LYS A 481 11.35 -5.78 -19.75
N TYR A 482 10.85 -5.44 -18.57
CA TYR A 482 11.68 -5.37 -17.36
C TYR A 482 11.23 -6.25 -16.22
N GLY A 483 10.01 -6.81 -16.25
CA GLY A 483 9.52 -7.70 -15.19
C GLY A 483 8.27 -7.17 -14.48
N PRO A 484 7.75 -7.92 -13.50
CA PRO A 484 6.55 -7.58 -12.72
C PRO A 484 6.52 -6.15 -12.15
N LEU A 485 5.32 -5.62 -11.88
CA LEU A 485 5.10 -4.29 -11.30
C LEU A 485 4.38 -4.41 -9.96
N ALA A 486 4.74 -3.58 -8.98
CA ALA A 486 3.91 -3.43 -7.79
C ALA A 486 2.75 -2.48 -8.11
N VAL A 487 1.51 -2.89 -7.85
CA VAL A 487 0.30 -2.09 -8.08
C VAL A 487 -0.53 -2.04 -6.80
N ALA A 488 -1.47 -1.10 -6.72
CA ALA A 488 -2.36 -0.98 -5.58
C ALA A 488 -3.82 -1.04 -6.05
N LEU A 489 -4.67 -1.58 -5.17
CA LEU A 489 -6.10 -1.78 -5.38
C LEU A 489 -6.89 -1.15 -4.22
N GLU A 490 -8.08 -0.61 -4.48
CA GLU A 490 -9.19 -0.53 -3.51
C GLU A 490 -10.36 -1.35 -4.06
N PRO A 491 -10.37 -2.67 -3.79
CA PRO A 491 -11.49 -3.47 -4.19
C PRO A 491 -12.74 -3.20 -3.33
N ALA A 492 -13.90 -3.52 -3.89
CA ALA A 492 -15.11 -3.68 -3.09
C ALA A 492 -15.00 -4.93 -2.21
N MET A 493 -15.87 -5.04 -1.20
CA MET A 493 -15.86 -6.17 -0.26
C MET A 493 -16.08 -7.54 -0.95
N ASP A 494 -16.66 -7.53 -2.15
CA ASP A 494 -16.91 -8.72 -2.97
C ASP A 494 -15.62 -9.42 -3.44
N PHE A 495 -14.51 -8.69 -3.56
CA PHE A 495 -13.18 -9.20 -3.93
C PHE A 495 -12.69 -10.30 -3.01
N MET A 496 -13.06 -10.24 -1.73
CA MET A 496 -12.67 -11.23 -0.73
C MET A 496 -13.22 -12.62 -1.04
N TYR A 497 -14.33 -12.69 -1.78
CA TYR A 497 -14.96 -13.92 -2.21
C TYR A 497 -14.50 -14.38 -3.59
N TYR A 498 -13.64 -13.63 -4.29
CA TYR A 498 -13.18 -13.97 -5.63
C TYR A 498 -12.57 -15.37 -5.67
N ARG A 499 -13.06 -16.22 -6.59
CA ARG A 499 -12.54 -17.56 -6.84
C ARG A 499 -11.93 -17.74 -8.22
N SER A 500 -12.61 -17.28 -9.28
CA SER A 500 -12.11 -17.40 -10.65
C SER A 500 -12.86 -16.51 -11.63
N GLY A 501 -12.28 -16.29 -12.81
CA GLY A 501 -12.84 -15.43 -13.87
C GLY A 501 -12.22 -14.03 -13.86
N VAL A 502 -12.76 -13.13 -14.68
CA VAL A 502 -12.25 -11.75 -14.77
C VAL A 502 -13.03 -10.87 -13.79
N TYR A 503 -12.39 -10.54 -12.68
CA TYR A 503 -12.96 -9.72 -11.62
C TYR A 503 -13.26 -8.32 -12.14
N LYS A 504 -14.46 -7.88 -11.79
CA LYS A 504 -14.96 -6.52 -11.91
C LYS A 504 -15.90 -6.30 -10.73
N SER A 505 -15.64 -5.29 -9.93
CA SER A 505 -16.50 -4.91 -8.82
C SER A 505 -17.87 -4.48 -9.34
N SER A 506 -18.89 -4.61 -8.49
CA SER A 506 -20.15 -3.92 -8.73
C SER A 506 -19.89 -2.40 -8.76
N PRO A 507 -20.49 -1.63 -9.70
CA PRO A 507 -20.04 -0.28 -10.02
C PRO A 507 -19.98 0.64 -8.79
N VAL A 508 -18.77 0.95 -8.33
CA VAL A 508 -18.48 2.04 -7.40
C VAL A 508 -18.02 3.24 -8.22
N LYS A 509 -18.71 4.38 -8.07
CA LYS A 509 -18.37 5.62 -8.77
C LYS A 509 -17.23 6.33 -8.06
N THR A 510 -16.07 6.46 -8.68
CA THR A 510 -15.11 7.52 -8.31
C THR A 510 -14.30 7.99 -9.53
N ALA A 511 -14.75 9.08 -10.14
CA ALA A 511 -13.87 9.98 -10.88
C ALA A 511 -13.43 11.07 -9.89
N GLN A 512 -12.23 10.96 -9.33
CA GLN A 512 -11.63 11.96 -8.45
C GLN A 512 -10.11 12.03 -8.73
N PRO A 513 -9.44 13.17 -8.48
CA PRO A 513 -8.00 13.34 -8.71
C PRO A 513 -7.10 12.48 -7.80
N TRP A 514 -7.70 11.70 -6.89
CA TRP A 514 -7.08 10.75 -5.98
C TRP A 514 -7.95 9.50 -5.96
N VAL A 515 -7.33 8.33 -6.12
CA VAL A 515 -8.00 7.03 -6.04
C VAL A 515 -7.53 6.38 -4.76
N LYS A 516 -8.45 6.19 -3.82
CA LYS A 516 -8.15 5.46 -2.61
C LYS A 516 -7.70 4.05 -2.97
N VAL A 517 -6.69 3.56 -2.27
CA VAL A 517 -6.20 2.18 -2.33
C VAL A 517 -5.99 1.67 -0.91
N ASP A 518 -6.14 0.37 -0.68
CA ASP A 518 -5.94 -0.25 0.64
C ASP A 518 -5.16 -1.57 0.59
N HIS A 519 -4.77 -2.03 -0.60
CA HIS A 519 -4.04 -3.29 -0.78
C HIS A 519 -3.05 -3.23 -1.93
N ALA A 520 -1.78 -3.57 -1.67
CA ALA A 520 -0.72 -3.65 -2.68
C ALA A 520 -0.48 -5.10 -3.13
N VAL A 521 -0.36 -5.31 -4.44
CA VAL A 521 -0.28 -6.62 -5.08
C VAL A 521 0.72 -6.60 -6.24
N LEU A 522 1.10 -7.77 -6.75
CA LEU A 522 2.08 -7.88 -7.83
C LEU A 522 1.40 -8.12 -9.17
N LEU A 523 1.53 -7.18 -10.11
CA LEU A 523 1.09 -7.36 -11.49
C LEU A 523 2.13 -8.19 -12.27
N ILE A 524 1.73 -9.34 -12.79
CA ILE A 524 2.66 -10.34 -13.37
C ILE A 524 2.41 -10.63 -14.85
N GLY A 525 1.25 -10.23 -15.39
CA GLY A 525 0.90 -10.50 -16.78
C GLY A 525 -0.41 -9.87 -17.21
N TRP A 526 -0.83 -10.16 -18.44
CA TRP A 526 -2.12 -9.78 -19.02
C TRP A 526 -2.62 -10.83 -20.01
N GLY A 527 -3.89 -10.72 -20.38
CA GLY A 527 -4.48 -11.52 -21.43
C GLY A 527 -5.84 -10.99 -21.88
N GLU A 528 -6.54 -11.85 -22.60
CA GLU A 528 -7.93 -11.68 -23.00
C GLU A 528 -8.66 -12.98 -22.68
N ASP A 529 -9.81 -12.90 -22.02
CA ASP A 529 -10.60 -14.10 -21.73
C ASP A 529 -11.19 -14.67 -23.03
N ASP A 530 -10.99 -15.97 -23.26
CA ASP A 530 -11.38 -16.60 -24.51
C ASP A 530 -12.90 -16.57 -24.76
N ALA A 531 -13.69 -16.65 -23.68
CA ALA A 531 -15.15 -16.73 -23.75
C ALA A 531 -15.80 -15.34 -23.84
N THR A 532 -15.38 -14.40 -22.99
CA THR A 532 -16.01 -13.08 -22.91
C THR A 532 -15.32 -12.02 -23.76
N LYS A 533 -14.10 -12.30 -24.25
CA LYS A 533 -13.21 -11.33 -24.90
C LYS A 533 -12.84 -10.14 -24.02
N THR A 534 -12.98 -10.30 -22.70
CA THR A 534 -12.64 -9.25 -21.74
C THR A 534 -11.12 -9.22 -21.55
N PRO A 535 -10.44 -8.08 -21.82
CA PRO A 535 -9.04 -7.93 -21.51
C PRO A 535 -8.83 -7.92 -19.99
N TYR A 536 -7.79 -8.59 -19.52
CA TYR A 536 -7.50 -8.67 -18.09
C TYR A 536 -6.01 -8.48 -17.79
N TRP A 537 -5.74 -8.05 -16.56
CA TRP A 537 -4.45 -8.16 -15.89
C TRP A 537 -4.41 -9.44 -15.06
N THR A 538 -3.27 -10.12 -15.00
CA THR A 538 -3.00 -11.21 -14.05
C THR A 538 -2.18 -10.66 -12.89
N ILE A 539 -2.69 -10.84 -11.68
CA ILE A 539 -2.10 -10.32 -10.46
C ILE A 539 -1.83 -11.48 -9.49
N GLN A 540 -0.62 -11.52 -8.95
CA GLN A 540 -0.26 -12.36 -7.81
C GLN A 540 -0.60 -11.64 -6.50
N ASN A 541 -1.49 -12.25 -5.71
CA ASN A 541 -1.88 -11.77 -4.39
C ASN A 541 -0.99 -12.38 -3.30
N SER A 542 -1.15 -11.91 -2.06
CA SER A 542 -0.37 -12.32 -0.88
C SER A 542 -1.23 -12.93 0.22
N TRP A 543 -2.30 -13.66 -0.14
CA TRP A 543 -3.24 -14.30 0.78
C TRP A 543 -3.20 -15.84 0.71
N GLY A 544 -2.06 -16.39 0.26
CA GLY A 544 -1.86 -17.83 0.10
C GLY A 544 -2.54 -18.41 -1.14
N THR A 545 -2.14 -19.64 -1.48
CA THR A 545 -2.59 -20.33 -2.71
C THR A 545 -4.03 -20.82 -2.65
N SER A 546 -4.64 -20.85 -1.46
CA SER A 546 -6.04 -21.30 -1.30
C SER A 546 -7.05 -20.29 -1.82
N TRP A 547 -6.69 -19.00 -1.89
CA TRP A 547 -7.55 -17.92 -2.36
C TRP A 547 -7.48 -17.77 -3.89
N GLY A 548 -8.57 -17.35 -4.53
CA GLY A 548 -8.60 -17.05 -5.96
C GLY A 548 -8.15 -18.21 -6.88
N GLU A 549 -7.45 -17.85 -7.95
CA GLU A 549 -6.92 -18.77 -8.96
C GLU A 549 -5.52 -19.23 -8.54
N ASN A 550 -5.46 -20.13 -7.54
CA ASN A 550 -4.22 -20.59 -6.89
C ASN A 550 -3.40 -19.47 -6.24
N GLY A 551 -4.06 -18.43 -5.72
CA GLY A 551 -3.46 -17.22 -5.14
C GLY A 551 -3.31 -16.06 -6.11
N ASN A 552 -3.66 -16.25 -7.38
CA ASN A 552 -3.75 -15.20 -8.38
C ASN A 552 -5.18 -14.69 -8.57
N ILE A 553 -5.31 -13.55 -9.24
CA ILE A 553 -6.57 -12.99 -9.72
C ILE A 553 -6.40 -12.42 -11.13
N ARG A 554 -7.44 -12.59 -11.95
CA ARG A 554 -7.61 -11.82 -13.18
C ARG A 554 -8.55 -10.66 -12.93
N ILE A 555 -8.15 -9.44 -13.23
CA ILE A 555 -8.95 -8.21 -13.07
C ILE A 555 -9.08 -7.50 -14.42
N VAL A 556 -10.23 -6.88 -14.70
CA VAL A 556 -10.44 -6.21 -16.00
C VAL A 556 -9.39 -5.12 -16.23
N ARG A 557 -8.86 -5.08 -17.46
CA ARG A 557 -7.83 -4.15 -17.91
C ARG A 557 -8.44 -3.10 -18.84
N GLY A 558 -7.98 -1.85 -18.72
CA GLY A 558 -8.42 -0.70 -19.51
C GLY A 558 -9.56 0.10 -18.89
N GLU A 559 -10.04 -0.30 -17.72
CA GLU A 559 -11.12 0.38 -17.01
C GLU A 559 -10.67 0.98 -15.67
N ASN A 560 -9.36 0.91 -15.36
CA ASN A 560 -8.82 1.27 -14.04
C ASN A 560 -9.61 0.63 -12.87
N GLU A 561 -10.01 -0.62 -13.04
CA GLU A 561 -10.81 -1.35 -12.06
C GLU A 561 -10.11 -1.39 -10.70
N SER A 562 -10.82 -1.00 -9.64
CA SER A 562 -10.28 -0.87 -8.29
C SER A 562 -9.02 0.00 -8.19
N GLY A 563 -8.74 0.90 -9.15
CA GLY A 563 -7.54 1.75 -9.15
C GLY A 563 -6.26 1.06 -9.61
N VAL A 564 -6.33 -0.17 -10.16
CA VAL A 564 -5.17 -0.98 -10.54
C VAL A 564 -4.21 -0.30 -11.52
N GLU A 565 -4.71 0.65 -12.31
CA GLU A 565 -3.97 1.34 -13.38
C GLU A 565 -3.55 2.76 -12.97
N PHE A 566 -3.65 3.10 -11.67
CA PHE A 566 -3.42 4.47 -11.19
C PHE A 566 -2.00 4.72 -10.65
N GLN A 567 -1.42 3.74 -9.96
CA GLN A 567 -0.16 3.93 -9.20
C GLN A 567 0.79 2.73 -9.28
N ALA A 568 0.96 2.16 -10.47
CA ALA A 568 1.96 1.12 -10.70
C ALA A 568 3.37 1.65 -10.44
N VAL A 569 4.16 0.90 -9.68
CA VAL A 569 5.55 1.20 -9.33
C VAL A 569 6.47 0.19 -10.01
N ALA A 570 7.55 0.70 -10.59
CA ALA A 570 8.67 -0.06 -11.12
C ALA A 570 9.96 0.30 -10.36
N ALA A 571 10.83 -0.70 -10.21
CA ALA A 571 12.21 -0.51 -9.78
C ALA A 571 13.14 -1.23 -10.74
N TYR A 572 14.32 -0.66 -10.97
CA TYR A 572 15.34 -1.19 -11.87
C TYR A 572 16.61 -1.47 -11.07
N LEU A 573 17.17 -2.66 -11.28
CA LEU A 573 18.25 -3.16 -10.46
C LEU A 573 19.60 -3.04 -11.14
N GLN A 574 20.61 -2.89 -10.31
CA GLN A 574 22.02 -3.03 -10.65
C GLN A 574 22.70 -3.98 -9.65
N ASP A 575 23.91 -4.40 -10.00
CA ASP A 575 24.78 -5.11 -9.06
C ASP A 575 25.01 -4.25 -7.81
N GLY A 576 24.78 -4.84 -6.65
CA GLY A 576 24.94 -4.17 -5.37
C GLY A 576 26.31 -4.40 -4.76
N LYS A 577 26.54 -3.76 -3.60
CA LYS A 577 27.70 -3.96 -2.74
C LYS A 577 27.23 -4.26 -1.32
N ALA A 578 28.03 -4.95 -0.52
CA ALA A 578 27.72 -5.21 0.89
C ALA A 578 27.77 -3.92 1.72
N ALA A 579 28.66 -2.99 1.37
CA ALA A 579 28.95 -1.82 2.20
C ALA A 579 27.70 -0.99 2.60
N PRO A 580 26.77 -0.62 1.70
CA PRO A 580 25.55 0.11 2.09
C PRO A 580 24.69 -0.64 3.12
N VAL A 581 24.52 -1.96 2.94
CA VAL A 581 23.74 -2.81 3.85
C VAL A 581 24.42 -2.88 5.22
N LEU A 582 25.74 -3.16 5.22
CA LEU A 582 26.51 -3.31 6.45
C LEU A 582 26.62 -2.01 7.23
N ASP A 583 26.79 -0.88 6.54
CA ASP A 583 26.83 0.44 7.18
C ASP A 583 25.47 0.82 7.78
N TYR A 584 24.37 0.50 7.09
CA TYR A 584 23.04 0.66 7.65
C TYR A 584 22.85 -0.21 8.91
N ALA A 585 23.22 -1.49 8.82
CA ALA A 585 23.11 -2.43 9.93
C ALA A 585 23.97 -2.00 11.15
N LYS A 586 25.18 -1.47 10.94
CA LYS A 586 26.01 -0.87 12.02
C LYS A 586 25.28 0.26 12.72
N GLY A 587 24.64 1.15 11.95
CA GLY A 587 23.86 2.26 12.48
C GLY A 587 22.70 1.80 13.37
N VAL A 588 21.97 0.75 12.94
CA VAL A 588 20.86 0.15 13.71
C VAL A 588 21.36 -0.53 14.98
N LEU A 589 22.44 -1.31 14.88
CA LEU A 589 22.97 -2.08 16.00
C LEU A 589 23.74 -1.19 16.99
N LYS A 590 24.14 0.00 16.58
CA LYS A 590 25.01 0.95 17.33
C LYS A 590 26.33 0.31 17.77
N GLU A 591 26.82 -0.63 16.97
CA GLU A 591 27.99 -1.47 17.24
C GLU A 591 28.70 -1.79 15.93
N GLU A 592 29.99 -2.14 16.00
CA GLU A 592 30.75 -2.56 14.82
C GLU A 592 30.25 -3.91 14.30
N LEU A 593 30.15 -4.03 12.97
CA LEU A 593 29.89 -5.26 12.24
C LEU A 593 31.15 -5.73 11.51
#